data_AF-A0A834T197-F1
#
_entry.id   AF-A0A834T197-F1
#
_cell.length_a   1.000
_cell.length_b   1.000
_cell.length_c   1.000
_cell.angle_alpha   90.00
_cell.angle_beta   90.00
_cell.angle_gamma   90.00
#
_symmetry.space_group_name_H-M   'P 1'
#
loop_
_entity.id
_entity.type
_entity.pdbx_description
1 polymer ?
#
loop_
_entity_poly.entity_id
_entity_poly.type
_entity_poly.pdbx_seq_one_letter_code
_entity_poly.pdbx_strand_id
1 'polypeptide(L)'
;MQTTSYNHPLFFITYRSLVRNAETSSVRFHAPRHSQLVRECAFNRSRQNYKFLVPIKQSRLSVIPNTNDGHPSASVADDEISTDHAPNGRSETFLSNWSPPRYTWRGLSVLILAGQVIMKILKGKVHWRNTLQQLERVGPKSVGVCLLTSAFVGMAFTIQFVREFTRLGLNRSVGGVLALAFSRELSPVITSIVVAGRIGSAFAAELGTMQVSEQTDTLRVLGSDPVDYLVTPRVIATCVALPLLTLLCFTLGMASSCLLADSVYGVSINIILDSAQRALRGWDIISAMIKSQVFGAIISIVSCAWGITTLGGAKGVGESTTSAVVISLVGIFIADFALSCCFFQGAGDQLKNCM
;
A
#
# COMPACT_ATOMS: atom_id res chain seq x y z
N MET A 1 -26.23 54.19 30.65
CA MET A 1 -25.08 54.36 31.55
C MET A 1 -23.93 53.50 31.05
N GLN A 2 -22.74 54.06 31.12
CA GLN A 2 -21.48 53.68 30.47
C GLN A 2 -20.78 52.44 31.07
N THR A 3 -19.88 51.86 30.24
CA THR A 3 -18.57 51.22 30.56
C THR A 3 -18.56 49.86 31.27
N THR A 4 -17.70 48.86 31.00
CA THR A 4 -16.38 48.67 30.33
C THR A 4 -16.23 47.14 30.08
N SER A 5 -15.79 46.61 28.93
CA SER A 5 -14.47 46.60 28.26
C SER A 5 -13.43 45.62 28.86
N TYR A 6 -13.05 44.58 28.09
CA TYR A 6 -11.70 44.25 27.54
C TYR A 6 -11.71 42.78 27.02
N ASN A 7 -11.72 42.53 25.69
CA ASN A 7 -10.59 42.42 24.72
C ASN A 7 -9.74 41.14 24.89
N HIS A 8 -9.30 40.37 23.88
CA HIS A 8 -9.47 40.21 22.42
C HIS A 8 -8.46 39.05 22.04
N PRO A 9 -8.07 38.73 20.78
CA PRO A 9 -8.79 38.06 19.69
C PRO A 9 -8.13 36.74 19.20
N LEU A 10 -8.94 35.91 18.54
CA LEU A 10 -8.54 35.07 17.40
C LEU A 10 -8.80 35.86 16.11
N PHE A 11 -7.89 35.84 15.13
CA PHE A 11 -8.18 36.32 13.77
C PHE A 11 -7.64 35.38 12.70
N PHE A 12 -8.58 34.83 11.96
CA PHE A 12 -8.46 34.18 10.65
C PHE A 12 -8.75 35.27 9.60
N ILE A 13 -7.93 35.46 8.57
CA ILE A 13 -8.31 36.28 7.41
C ILE A 13 -7.88 35.62 6.09
N THR A 14 -8.91 35.38 5.29
CA THR A 14 -9.01 35.03 3.88
C THR A 14 -8.40 36.09 2.95
N TYR A 15 -7.69 35.70 1.89
CA TYR A 15 -7.24 36.64 0.85
C TYR A 15 -8.15 36.57 -0.39
N ARG A 16 -8.71 37.74 -0.75
CA ARG A 16 -9.55 38.02 -1.92
C ARG A 16 -8.70 38.64 -3.02
N SER A 17 -8.96 38.26 -4.26
CA SER A 17 -8.32 38.74 -5.49
C SER A 17 -8.51 40.25 -5.73
N LEU A 18 -7.52 40.92 -6.30
CA LEU A 18 -7.71 42.18 -7.03
C LEU A 18 -6.62 42.38 -8.11
N VAL A 19 -7.08 42.50 -9.35
CA VAL A 19 -6.32 42.90 -10.54
C VAL A 19 -6.44 44.42 -10.72
N ARG A 20 -5.32 45.13 -10.94
CA ARG A 20 -5.25 46.32 -11.82
C ARG A 20 -3.81 46.71 -12.19
N ASN A 21 -3.71 47.43 -13.31
CA ASN A 21 -2.62 47.62 -14.26
C ASN A 21 -1.44 48.54 -13.87
N ALA A 22 -0.32 48.30 -14.58
CA ALA A 22 0.65 49.22 -15.22
C ALA A 22 1.25 50.40 -14.43
N GLU A 23 2.58 50.41 -14.26
CA GLU A 23 3.49 51.30 -14.99
C GLU A 23 4.97 51.10 -14.58
N THR A 24 5.85 51.39 -15.53
CA THR A 24 7.32 51.40 -15.51
C THR A 24 7.96 52.14 -14.33
N SER A 25 8.97 51.53 -13.69
CA SER A 25 10.16 52.27 -13.20
C SER A 25 11.32 51.33 -12.87
N SER A 26 12.49 51.72 -13.36
CA SER A 26 13.81 51.13 -13.12
C SER A 26 14.26 51.31 -11.68
N VAL A 27 14.77 50.27 -11.01
CA VAL A 27 15.57 50.43 -9.78
C VAL A 27 16.77 49.50 -9.79
N ARG A 28 17.95 50.12 -9.62
CA ARG A 28 19.29 49.54 -9.51
C ARG A 28 19.37 48.52 -8.38
N PHE A 29 19.96 47.37 -8.66
CA PHE A 29 20.45 46.45 -7.62
C PHE A 29 21.72 47.01 -6.99
N HIS A 30 21.64 47.29 -5.69
CA HIS A 30 22.80 47.53 -4.83
C HIS A 30 23.25 46.18 -4.26
N ALA A 31 24.46 45.74 -4.61
CA ALA A 31 25.14 44.66 -3.92
C ALA A 31 25.64 45.13 -2.54
N PRO A 32 25.83 44.18 -1.61
CA PRO A 32 27.06 44.14 -0.85
C PRO A 32 27.78 42.79 -1.02
N ARG A 33 29.09 42.91 -1.13
CA ARG A 33 30.08 41.88 -1.38
C ARG A 33 30.82 41.62 -0.05
N HIS A 34 31.02 40.36 0.32
CA HIS A 34 32.11 39.87 1.17
C HIS A 34 32.30 38.39 0.74
N SER A 35 33.31 38.05 -0.08
CA SER A 35 34.67 37.62 0.31
C SER A 35 34.61 36.43 1.29
N GLN A 36 35.24 35.27 1.13
CA GLN A 36 36.39 34.81 0.36
C GLN A 36 36.41 33.29 0.61
N LEU A 37 36.59 32.46 -0.41
CA LEU A 37 37.63 31.43 -0.38
C LEU A 37 37.78 30.82 -1.78
N VAL A 38 38.87 31.26 -2.37
CA VAL A 38 39.46 30.81 -3.62
C VAL A 38 40.05 29.42 -3.40
N ARG A 39 39.73 28.48 -4.29
CA ARG A 39 40.72 27.52 -4.79
C ARG A 39 40.49 27.32 -6.28
N GLU A 40 41.41 27.87 -7.05
CA GLU A 40 41.52 27.70 -8.49
C GLU A 40 41.81 26.24 -8.85
N CYS A 41 41.17 25.77 -9.92
CA CYS A 41 41.81 24.91 -10.91
C CYS A 41 41.30 25.38 -12.28
N ALA A 42 42.16 26.06 -13.03
CA ALA A 42 41.92 26.54 -14.38
C ALA A 42 42.50 25.56 -15.40
N PHE A 43 41.67 25.08 -16.33
CA PHE A 43 41.92 24.57 -17.70
C PHE A 43 40.70 23.71 -18.08
N ASN A 44 40.06 23.74 -19.24
CA ASN A 44 40.42 24.22 -20.56
C ASN A 44 39.11 24.49 -21.34
N ARG A 45 39.21 25.37 -22.33
CA ARG A 45 38.16 25.87 -23.21
C ARG A 45 37.73 24.79 -24.21
N SER A 46 36.47 24.37 -24.19
CA SER A 46 35.81 23.77 -25.36
C SER A 46 34.38 24.27 -25.46
N ARG A 47 34.11 25.06 -26.50
CA ARG A 47 32.76 25.38 -26.98
C ARG A 47 32.20 24.12 -27.62
N GLN A 48 31.11 23.59 -27.10
CA GLN A 48 30.28 22.64 -27.84
C GLN A 48 28.81 23.02 -27.72
N ASN A 49 28.34 23.70 -28.77
CA ASN A 49 26.93 23.91 -29.06
C ASN A 49 26.33 22.57 -29.50
N TYR A 50 25.41 22.02 -28.73
CA TYR A 50 24.49 20.99 -29.22
C TYR A 50 23.06 21.53 -29.14
N LYS A 51 22.47 21.71 -30.34
CA LYS A 51 21.12 22.21 -30.58
C LYS A 51 20.09 21.24 -29.97
N PHE A 52 19.29 21.74 -29.04
CA PHE A 52 18.14 21.04 -28.50
C PHE A 52 16.98 21.14 -29.52
N LEU A 53 16.63 20.03 -30.16
CA LEU A 53 15.54 19.97 -31.13
C LEU A 53 14.24 19.60 -30.38
N VAL A 54 13.43 20.61 -30.07
CA VAL A 54 12.08 20.42 -29.50
C VAL A 54 11.09 20.18 -30.65
N PRO A 55 10.30 19.09 -30.66
CA PRO A 55 9.21 18.96 -31.62
C PRO A 55 8.02 19.81 -31.16
N ILE A 56 7.83 20.96 -31.83
CA ILE A 56 6.62 21.78 -31.70
C ILE A 56 5.48 21.09 -32.44
N LYS A 57 4.48 20.58 -31.69
CA LYS A 57 3.24 20.05 -32.23
C LYS A 57 2.34 21.23 -32.65
N GLN A 58 2.22 21.47 -33.95
CA GLN A 58 1.25 22.43 -34.51
C GLN A 58 -0.18 21.91 -34.33
N SER A 59 -0.92 22.46 -33.36
CA SER A 59 -2.37 22.37 -33.30
C SER A 59 -2.96 23.48 -34.20
N ARG A 60 -3.42 23.12 -35.41
CA ARG A 60 -4.22 24.03 -36.24
C ARG A 60 -5.59 24.21 -35.59
N LEU A 61 -5.87 25.42 -35.12
CA LEU A 61 -7.18 25.87 -34.67
C LEU A 61 -7.87 26.50 -35.89
N SER A 62 -8.85 25.82 -36.48
CA SER A 62 -9.68 26.39 -37.55
C SER A 62 -10.87 27.12 -36.93
N VAL A 63 -10.84 28.45 -36.99
CA VAL A 63 -11.96 29.33 -36.64
C VAL A 63 -12.96 29.32 -37.80
N ILE A 64 -14.21 28.97 -37.53
CA ILE A 64 -15.33 29.05 -38.47
C ILE A 64 -16.03 30.40 -38.25
N PRO A 65 -16.09 31.31 -39.24
CA PRO A 65 -17.01 32.44 -39.17
C PRO A 65 -18.38 32.00 -39.70
N ASN A 66 -19.42 32.12 -38.88
CA ASN A 66 -20.81 31.97 -39.29
C ASN A 66 -21.30 33.30 -39.87
N THR A 67 -21.88 33.27 -41.07
CA THR A 67 -22.80 34.32 -41.52
C THR A 67 -23.92 33.64 -42.31
N ASN A 68 -25.13 33.76 -41.78
CA ASN A 68 -26.40 33.37 -42.41
C ASN A 68 -26.52 33.99 -43.80
N ASP A 69 -27.12 33.27 -44.75
CA ASP A 69 -28.33 33.71 -45.46
C ASP A 69 -28.89 32.58 -46.35
N GLY A 70 -30.21 32.33 -46.23
CA GLY A 70 -31.10 31.82 -47.29
C GLY A 70 -31.01 30.34 -47.72
N HIS A 71 -31.93 29.51 -47.23
CA HIS A 71 -32.36 28.23 -47.84
C HIS A 71 -33.00 28.42 -49.25
N PRO A 72 -33.26 27.39 -50.11
CA PRO A 72 -33.38 25.95 -49.80
C PRO A 72 -32.81 24.91 -50.83
N SER A 73 -32.69 23.66 -50.35
CA SER A 73 -32.98 22.36 -51.01
C SER A 73 -32.30 21.84 -52.29
N ALA A 74 -31.83 20.59 -52.15
CA ALA A 74 -31.90 19.44 -53.06
C ALA A 74 -30.83 19.25 -54.17
N SER A 75 -30.04 18.18 -54.03
CA SER A 75 -29.97 17.11 -55.05
C SER A 75 -29.32 15.86 -54.46
N VAL A 76 -30.11 14.79 -54.45
CA VAL A 76 -29.69 13.40 -54.39
C VAL A 76 -29.02 13.07 -55.73
N ALA A 77 -27.88 12.40 -55.69
CA ALA A 77 -27.38 11.60 -56.80
C ALA A 77 -26.78 10.33 -56.20
N ASP A 78 -27.61 9.30 -56.15
CA ASP A 78 -27.18 7.92 -56.13
C ASP A 78 -26.48 7.62 -57.47
N ASP A 79 -25.29 7.05 -57.42
CA ASP A 79 -24.76 6.25 -58.51
C ASP A 79 -24.25 4.93 -57.92
N GLU A 80 -25.04 3.90 -58.17
CA GLU A 80 -24.78 2.51 -57.85
C GLU A 80 -23.96 1.85 -58.96
N ILE A 81 -23.09 0.92 -58.54
CA ILE A 81 -22.63 -0.28 -59.27
C ILE A 81 -21.49 -0.08 -60.28
N SER A 82 -20.30 -0.53 -59.87
CA SER A 82 -19.60 -1.57 -60.62
C SER A 82 -18.80 -2.46 -59.66
N THR A 83 -19.17 -3.72 -59.68
CA THR A 83 -18.58 -4.88 -59.01
C THR A 83 -17.17 -5.16 -59.48
N ASP A 84 -16.24 -5.35 -58.55
CA ASP A 84 -15.12 -6.27 -58.75
C ASP A 84 -14.83 -7.06 -57.47
N HIS A 85 -14.96 -8.37 -57.60
CA HIS A 85 -14.74 -9.36 -56.57
C HIS A 85 -13.24 -9.56 -56.32
N ALA A 86 -12.78 -9.28 -55.10
CA ALA A 86 -11.58 -9.87 -54.53
C ALA A 86 -11.81 -10.15 -53.04
N PRO A 87 -11.77 -11.42 -52.57
CA PRO A 87 -11.90 -11.72 -51.15
C PRO A 87 -10.54 -11.50 -50.50
N ASN A 88 -10.15 -10.24 -50.28
CA ASN A 88 -9.04 -9.95 -49.38
C ASN A 88 -9.55 -10.07 -47.96
N GLY A 89 -9.38 -11.27 -47.39
CA GLY A 89 -9.42 -11.51 -45.96
C GLY A 89 -8.34 -10.68 -45.26
N ARG A 90 -8.64 -9.40 -45.04
CA ARG A 90 -8.00 -8.64 -43.96
C ARG A 90 -8.65 -9.15 -42.68
N SER A 91 -7.98 -10.11 -42.06
CA SER A 91 -7.99 -10.25 -40.61
C SER A 91 -7.50 -8.91 -40.02
N GLU A 92 -8.42 -7.96 -39.92
CA GLU A 92 -8.30 -6.78 -39.07
C GLU A 92 -7.84 -7.31 -37.71
N THR A 93 -6.63 -6.93 -37.35
CA THR A 93 -5.91 -7.35 -36.16
C THR A 93 -6.70 -6.95 -34.92
N PHE A 94 -7.64 -7.79 -34.50
CA PHE A 94 -8.32 -7.71 -33.19
C PHE A 94 -7.31 -7.66 -32.03
N LEU A 95 -6.06 -8.06 -32.29
CA LEU A 95 -4.92 -8.02 -31.38
C LEU A 95 -4.18 -6.67 -31.31
N SER A 96 -4.50 -5.64 -32.10
CA SER A 96 -3.81 -4.34 -32.03
C SER A 96 -4.42 -3.35 -31.03
N ASN A 97 -5.68 -3.55 -30.63
CA ASN A 97 -6.36 -2.71 -29.64
C ASN A 97 -6.33 -3.27 -28.21
N TRP A 98 -5.73 -4.45 -28.01
CA TRP A 98 -5.61 -5.04 -26.69
C TRP A 98 -4.39 -4.47 -25.96
N SER A 99 -4.53 -3.27 -25.39
CA SER A 99 -3.62 -2.83 -24.33
C SER A 99 -4.04 -3.54 -23.03
N PRO A 100 -3.22 -4.45 -22.47
CA PRO A 100 -3.58 -5.10 -21.21
C PRO A 100 -3.81 -4.02 -20.14
N PRO A 101 -4.88 -4.11 -19.35
CA PRO A 101 -5.20 -3.09 -18.36
C PRO A 101 -4.01 -2.90 -17.43
N ARG A 102 -3.61 -1.65 -17.15
CA ARG A 102 -2.38 -1.28 -16.40
C ARG A 102 -2.18 -2.06 -15.08
N TYR A 103 -3.28 -2.51 -14.48
CA TYR A 103 -3.29 -3.36 -13.29
C TYR A 103 -2.67 -4.75 -13.49
N THR A 104 -2.87 -5.38 -14.65
CA THR A 104 -2.29 -6.70 -14.98
C THR A 104 -0.78 -6.61 -15.14
N TRP A 105 -0.28 -5.54 -15.76
CA TRP A 105 1.15 -5.30 -15.90
C TRP A 105 1.81 -5.03 -14.54
N ARG A 106 1.16 -4.26 -13.67
CA ARG A 106 1.62 -4.04 -12.29
C ARG A 106 1.59 -5.33 -11.46
N GLY A 107 0.56 -6.17 -11.62
CA GLY A 107 0.46 -7.47 -10.97
C GLY A 107 1.59 -8.43 -11.38
N LEU A 108 1.93 -8.46 -12.67
CA LEU A 108 3.07 -9.24 -13.16
C LEU A 108 4.39 -8.74 -12.57
N SER A 109 4.57 -7.42 -12.44
CA SER A 109 5.75 -6.84 -11.78
C SER A 109 5.88 -7.28 -10.32
N VAL A 110 4.76 -7.44 -9.58
CA VAL A 110 4.78 -7.97 -8.21
C VAL A 110 5.33 -9.40 -8.19
N LEU A 111 4.88 -10.26 -9.10
CA LEU A 111 5.35 -11.65 -9.19
C LEU A 111 6.84 -11.75 -9.55
N ILE A 112 7.30 -10.94 -10.50
CA ILE A 112 8.72 -10.89 -10.90
C ILE A 112 9.58 -10.39 -9.73
N LEU A 113 9.13 -9.33 -9.05
CA LEU A 113 9.85 -8.75 -7.92
C LEU A 113 9.86 -9.70 -6.72
N ALA A 114 8.77 -10.44 -6.48
CA ALA A 114 8.72 -11.52 -5.50
C ALA A 114 9.78 -12.59 -5.79
N GLY A 115 9.84 -13.08 -7.04
CA GLY A 115 10.83 -14.07 -7.47
C GLY A 115 12.27 -13.57 -7.31
N GLN A 116 12.54 -12.31 -7.68
CA GLN A 116 13.86 -11.70 -7.52
C GLN A 116 14.27 -11.56 -6.05
N VAL A 117 13.35 -11.10 -5.19
CA VAL A 117 13.59 -10.97 -3.75
C VAL A 117 13.86 -12.34 -3.13
N ILE A 118 13.07 -13.36 -3.45
CA ILE A 118 13.28 -14.73 -2.97
C ILE A 118 14.67 -15.22 -3.37
N MET A 119 15.02 -15.13 -4.66
CA MET A 119 16.33 -15.56 -5.17
C MET A 119 17.50 -14.81 -4.51
N LYS A 120 17.32 -13.53 -4.17
CA LYS A 120 18.37 -12.73 -3.50
C LYS A 120 18.49 -13.02 -2.01
N ILE A 121 17.37 -13.24 -1.32
CA ILE A 121 17.38 -13.70 0.08
C ILE A 121 18.14 -15.03 0.17
N LEU A 122 17.90 -15.96 -0.75
CA LEU A 122 18.64 -17.23 -0.81
C LEU A 122 20.13 -17.05 -1.12
N LYS A 123 20.52 -16.01 -1.88
CA LYS A 123 21.94 -15.70 -2.18
C LYS A 123 22.69 -14.99 -1.04
N GLY A 124 22.01 -14.60 0.04
CA GLY A 124 22.65 -14.15 1.29
C GLY A 124 23.33 -12.78 1.27
N LYS A 125 23.20 -11.98 0.20
CA LYS A 125 23.78 -10.62 0.13
C LYS A 125 22.88 -9.58 0.83
N VAL A 126 22.72 -9.69 2.15
CA VAL A 126 21.79 -8.82 2.91
C VAL A 126 22.53 -7.69 3.63
N HIS A 127 22.08 -6.45 3.43
CA HIS A 127 22.55 -5.27 4.14
C HIS A 127 21.97 -5.22 5.57
N TRP A 128 22.60 -5.91 6.52
CA TRP A 128 22.07 -6.11 7.88
C TRP A 128 21.76 -4.81 8.64
N ARG A 129 22.57 -3.76 8.45
CA ARG A 129 22.34 -2.44 9.08
C ARG A 129 21.03 -1.81 8.62
N ASN A 130 20.73 -1.88 7.32
CA ASN A 130 19.48 -1.37 6.77
C ASN A 130 18.29 -2.22 7.22
N THR A 131 18.45 -3.54 7.28
CA THR A 131 17.42 -4.45 7.80
C THR A 131 17.07 -4.13 9.25
N LEU A 132 18.05 -3.89 10.12
CA LEU A 132 17.82 -3.53 11.52
C LEU A 132 17.06 -2.21 11.67
N GLN A 133 17.43 -1.18 10.89
CA GLN A 133 16.70 0.10 10.88
C GLN A 133 15.26 -0.07 10.43
N GLN A 134 15.01 -0.90 9.41
CA GLN A 134 13.65 -1.21 8.98
C GLN A 134 12.90 -2.03 10.05
N LEU A 135 13.56 -2.96 10.72
CA LEU A 135 12.96 -3.77 11.79
C LEU A 135 12.49 -2.92 12.97
N GLU A 136 13.30 -1.93 13.39
CA GLU A 136 12.92 -0.97 14.43
C GLU A 136 11.69 -0.15 14.03
N ARG A 137 11.59 0.19 12.74
CA ARG A 137 10.45 0.94 12.21
C ARG A 137 9.18 0.10 12.11
N VAL A 138 9.30 -1.17 11.70
CA VAL A 138 8.15 -2.06 11.52
C VAL A 138 7.64 -2.57 12.86
N GLY A 139 8.52 -3.08 13.71
CA GLY A 139 8.15 -3.71 14.97
C GLY A 139 7.73 -2.69 16.04
N PRO A 140 8.67 -2.13 16.82
CA PRO A 140 8.40 -1.26 17.96
C PRO A 140 7.39 -0.15 17.69
N LYS A 141 7.50 0.55 16.55
CA LYS A 141 6.58 1.65 16.24
C LYS A 141 5.16 1.16 16.03
N SER A 142 4.94 -0.05 15.49
CA SER A 142 3.61 -0.61 15.20
C SER A 142 2.96 -1.34 16.36
N VAL A 143 3.73 -1.74 17.38
CA VAL A 143 3.23 -2.51 18.55
C VAL A 143 2.00 -1.85 19.17
N GLY A 144 2.06 -0.55 19.51
CA GLY A 144 0.97 0.12 20.22
C GLY A 144 -0.38 0.09 19.48
N VAL A 145 -0.36 0.33 18.16
CA VAL A 145 -1.60 0.29 17.36
C VAL A 145 -2.12 -1.14 17.24
N CYS A 146 -1.24 -2.12 17.00
CA CYS A 146 -1.65 -3.52 16.85
C CYS A 146 -2.25 -4.08 18.15
N LEU A 147 -1.61 -3.80 19.28
CA LEU A 147 -2.08 -4.20 20.61
C LEU A 147 -3.45 -3.61 20.93
N LEU A 148 -3.61 -2.30 20.75
CA LEU A 148 -4.87 -1.61 21.00
C LEU A 148 -6.01 -2.20 20.15
N THR A 149 -5.77 -2.39 18.85
CA THR A 149 -6.76 -3.00 17.95
C THR A 149 -7.07 -4.44 18.37
N SER A 150 -6.07 -5.25 18.70
CA SER A 150 -6.29 -6.65 19.13
C SER A 150 -7.10 -6.75 20.42
N ALA A 151 -6.92 -5.81 21.37
CA ALA A 151 -7.65 -5.79 22.62
C ALA A 151 -9.15 -5.50 22.39
N PHE A 152 -9.46 -4.47 21.57
CA PHE A 152 -10.86 -4.16 21.25
C PHE A 152 -11.53 -5.26 20.43
N VAL A 153 -10.82 -5.88 19.49
CA VAL A 153 -11.37 -7.02 18.74
C VAL A 153 -11.58 -8.22 19.67
N GLY A 154 -10.67 -8.48 20.60
CA GLY A 154 -10.81 -9.43 21.72
C GLY A 154 -12.12 -9.24 22.47
N MET A 155 -12.33 -8.04 22.98
CA MET A 155 -13.55 -7.69 23.71
C MET A 155 -14.82 -7.87 22.85
N ALA A 156 -14.83 -7.32 21.64
CA ALA A 156 -15.99 -7.38 20.75
C ALA A 156 -16.38 -8.83 20.37
N PHE A 157 -15.37 -9.69 20.12
CA PHE A 157 -15.59 -11.08 19.78
C PHE A 157 -16.06 -11.89 21.00
N THR A 158 -15.55 -11.58 22.20
CA THR A 158 -15.98 -12.21 23.46
C THR A 158 -17.46 -11.98 23.73
N ILE A 159 -17.97 -10.76 23.52
CA ILE A 159 -19.39 -10.42 23.70
C ILE A 159 -20.28 -11.31 22.82
N GLN A 160 -19.86 -11.54 21.58
CA GLN A 160 -20.63 -12.35 20.62
C GLN A 160 -20.62 -13.83 21.02
N PHE A 161 -19.45 -14.39 21.33
CA PHE A 161 -19.30 -15.81 21.64
C PHE A 161 -19.87 -16.19 23.00
N VAL A 162 -19.58 -15.42 24.06
CA VAL A 162 -20.10 -15.72 25.41
C VAL A 162 -21.62 -15.71 25.39
N ARG A 163 -22.24 -14.72 24.74
CA ARG A 163 -23.70 -14.62 24.66
C ARG A 163 -24.32 -15.84 23.98
N GLU A 164 -23.74 -16.29 22.87
CA GLU A 164 -24.29 -17.42 22.12
C GLU A 164 -24.08 -18.76 22.84
N PHE A 165 -22.91 -18.96 23.45
CA PHE A 165 -22.63 -20.17 24.22
C PHE A 165 -23.43 -20.25 25.52
N THR A 166 -23.73 -19.10 26.14
CA THR A 166 -24.62 -19.05 27.31
C THR A 166 -26.02 -19.52 26.97
N ARG A 167 -26.54 -19.15 25.79
CA ARG A 167 -27.84 -19.64 25.31
C ARG A 167 -27.86 -21.15 25.09
N LEU A 168 -26.74 -21.72 24.69
CA LEU A 168 -26.57 -23.16 24.48
C LEU A 168 -26.20 -23.93 25.76
N GLY A 169 -26.00 -23.24 26.90
CA GLY A 169 -25.55 -23.85 28.14
C GLY A 169 -24.07 -24.31 28.15
N LEU A 170 -23.25 -23.84 27.20
CA LEU A 170 -21.88 -24.30 26.95
C LEU A 170 -20.79 -23.36 27.49
N ASN A 171 -21.03 -22.70 28.63
CA ASN A 171 -20.12 -21.68 29.19
C ASN A 171 -18.68 -22.15 29.42
N ARG A 172 -18.48 -23.44 29.72
CA ARG A 172 -17.14 -24.02 29.95
C ARG A 172 -16.31 -24.19 28.68
N SER A 173 -16.93 -24.15 27.49
CA SER A 173 -16.25 -24.34 26.20
C SER A 173 -15.88 -23.02 25.51
N VAL A 174 -16.36 -21.88 26.04
CA VAL A 174 -16.17 -20.57 25.42
C VAL A 174 -14.68 -20.22 25.27
N GLY A 175 -13.88 -20.45 26.32
CA GLY A 175 -12.45 -20.14 26.30
C GLY A 175 -11.68 -20.92 25.25
N GLY A 176 -12.00 -22.21 25.07
CA GLY A 176 -11.40 -23.05 24.04
C GLY A 176 -11.68 -22.56 22.62
N VAL A 177 -12.93 -22.23 22.32
CA VAL A 177 -13.34 -21.73 20.99
C VAL A 177 -12.72 -20.37 20.71
N LEU A 178 -12.69 -19.50 21.72
CA LEU A 178 -12.06 -18.20 21.63
C LEU A 178 -10.57 -18.31 21.31
N ALA A 179 -9.85 -19.16 22.04
CA ALA A 179 -8.42 -19.37 21.85
C ALA A 179 -8.08 -19.96 20.47
N LEU A 180 -8.91 -20.89 19.97
CA LEU A 180 -8.78 -21.44 18.62
C LEU A 180 -9.05 -20.39 17.55
N ALA A 181 -10.09 -19.58 17.69
CA ALA A 181 -10.41 -18.51 16.73
C ALA A 181 -9.30 -17.45 16.67
N PHE A 182 -8.77 -17.04 17.83
CA PHE A 182 -7.66 -16.09 17.94
C PHE A 182 -6.37 -16.63 17.31
N SER A 183 -5.98 -17.86 17.64
CA SER A 183 -4.73 -18.43 17.13
C SER A 183 -4.79 -18.70 15.62
N ARG A 184 -5.88 -19.29 15.11
CA ARG A 184 -5.93 -19.77 13.71
C ARG A 184 -6.19 -18.68 12.69
N GLU A 185 -7.02 -17.70 13.02
CA GLU A 185 -7.53 -16.73 12.05
C GLU A 185 -7.35 -15.28 12.52
N LEU A 186 -7.93 -14.92 13.66
CA LEU A 186 -8.06 -13.51 14.05
C LEU A 186 -6.71 -12.83 14.28
N SER A 187 -5.80 -13.40 15.07
CA SER A 187 -4.55 -12.72 15.43
C SER A 187 -3.63 -12.46 14.23
N PRO A 188 -3.35 -13.44 13.35
CA PRO A 188 -2.55 -13.21 12.13
C PRO A 188 -3.20 -12.17 11.20
N VAL A 189 -4.50 -12.31 10.94
CA VAL A 189 -5.23 -11.46 9.99
C VAL A 189 -5.31 -10.02 10.50
N ILE A 190 -5.77 -9.79 11.74
CA ILE A 190 -5.89 -8.43 12.30
C ILE A 190 -4.55 -7.71 12.31
N THR A 191 -3.50 -8.40 12.77
CA THR A 191 -2.15 -7.82 12.81
C THR A 191 -1.67 -7.44 11.42
N SER A 192 -1.87 -8.31 10.43
CA SER A 192 -1.47 -8.05 9.05
C SER A 192 -2.23 -6.87 8.41
N ILE A 193 -3.53 -6.71 8.69
CA ILE A 193 -4.35 -5.60 8.18
C ILE A 193 -3.83 -4.26 8.73
N VAL A 194 -3.58 -4.19 10.04
CA VAL A 194 -3.05 -2.98 10.69
C VAL A 194 -1.67 -2.62 10.14
N VAL A 195 -0.79 -3.61 9.99
CA VAL A 195 0.56 -3.40 9.47
C VAL A 195 0.56 -3.06 7.98
N ALA A 196 -0.32 -3.66 7.17
CA ALA A 196 -0.51 -3.29 5.77
C ALA A 196 -0.91 -1.81 5.63
N GLY A 197 -1.88 -1.36 6.44
CA GLY A 197 -2.34 0.02 6.44
C GLY A 197 -1.26 1.02 6.85
N ARG A 198 -0.48 0.72 7.90
CA ARG A 198 0.53 1.65 8.42
C ARG A 198 1.89 1.54 7.72
N ILE A 199 2.48 0.35 7.76
CA ILE A 199 3.83 0.08 7.27
C ILE A 199 3.82 -0.10 5.76
N GLY A 200 2.84 -0.82 5.21
CA GLY A 200 2.67 -0.96 3.76
C GLY A 200 2.53 0.39 3.07
N SER A 201 1.64 1.25 3.57
CA SER A 201 1.51 2.63 3.07
C SER A 201 2.81 3.41 3.16
N ALA A 202 3.50 3.35 4.31
CA ALA A 202 4.77 4.06 4.49
C ALA A 202 5.84 3.59 3.50
N PHE A 203 5.91 2.28 3.23
CA PHE A 203 6.86 1.72 2.27
C PHE A 203 6.55 2.15 0.84
N ALA A 204 5.28 2.10 0.43
CA ALA A 204 4.85 2.52 -0.89
C ALA A 204 5.08 4.03 -1.09
N ALA A 205 4.76 4.86 -0.10
CA ALA A 205 4.97 6.30 -0.15
C ALA A 205 6.47 6.65 -0.25
N GLU A 206 7.32 6.05 0.59
CA GLU A 206 8.76 6.32 0.61
C GLU A 206 9.44 5.87 -0.70
N LEU A 207 9.09 4.71 -1.24
CA LEU A 207 9.63 4.29 -2.54
C LEU A 207 9.05 5.08 -3.70
N GLY A 208 7.78 5.48 -3.61
CA GLY A 208 7.13 6.31 -4.61
C GLY A 208 7.76 7.69 -4.69
N THR A 209 8.09 8.33 -3.55
CA THR A 209 8.81 9.61 -3.56
C THR A 209 10.22 9.46 -4.12
N MET A 210 10.95 8.41 -3.73
CA MET A 210 12.28 8.13 -4.29
C MET A 210 12.24 7.89 -5.81
N GLN A 211 11.20 7.21 -6.30
CA GLN A 211 11.02 6.96 -7.72
C GLN A 211 10.71 8.25 -8.49
N VAL A 212 9.79 9.08 -7.97
CA VAL A 212 9.42 10.36 -8.59
C VAL A 212 10.55 11.38 -8.56
N SER A 213 11.44 11.30 -7.58
CA SER A 213 12.64 12.14 -7.47
C SER A 213 13.88 11.56 -8.18
N GLU A 214 13.73 10.52 -9.01
CA GLU A 214 14.82 9.86 -9.77
C GLU A 214 15.96 9.31 -8.88
N GLN A 215 15.73 9.15 -7.57
CA GLN A 215 16.72 8.63 -6.63
C GLN A 215 16.97 7.14 -6.88
N THR A 216 15.92 6.39 -7.23
CA THR A 216 16.02 4.98 -7.60
C THR A 216 16.88 4.77 -8.85
N ASP A 217 16.80 5.69 -9.82
CA ASP A 217 17.59 5.64 -11.05
C ASP A 217 19.04 6.06 -10.81
N THR A 218 19.23 7.04 -9.93
CA THR A 218 20.58 7.44 -9.46
C THR A 218 21.33 6.25 -8.85
N LEU A 219 20.66 5.42 -8.04
CA LEU A 219 21.26 4.21 -7.48
C LEU A 219 21.73 3.22 -8.55
N ARG A 220 20.94 3.06 -9.64
CA ARG A 220 21.32 2.19 -10.77
C ARG A 220 22.56 2.70 -11.49
N VAL A 221 22.68 4.01 -11.69
CA VAL A 221 23.86 4.64 -12.31
C VAL A 221 25.10 4.47 -11.44
N LEU A 222 24.94 4.48 -10.12
CA LEU A 222 26.02 4.21 -9.15
C LEU A 222 26.39 2.71 -9.04
N GLY A 223 25.80 1.84 -9.87
CA GLY A 223 26.11 0.41 -9.91
C GLY A 223 25.44 -0.42 -8.80
N SER A 224 24.49 0.16 -8.06
CA SER A 224 23.73 -0.54 -7.01
C SER A 224 22.33 -0.89 -7.48
N ASP A 225 21.92 -2.14 -7.32
CA ASP A 225 20.56 -2.56 -7.66
C ASP A 225 19.55 -2.08 -6.60
N PRO A 226 18.58 -1.21 -6.95
CA PRO A 226 17.62 -0.66 -5.99
C PRO A 226 16.76 -1.73 -5.31
N VAL A 227 16.51 -2.88 -5.96
CA VAL A 227 15.73 -3.97 -5.35
C VAL A 227 16.52 -4.60 -4.19
N ASP A 228 17.83 -4.71 -4.32
CA ASP A 228 18.71 -5.24 -3.27
C ASP A 228 18.76 -4.30 -2.07
N TYR A 229 18.99 -3.02 -2.37
CA TYR A 229 19.31 -2.03 -1.34
C TYR A 229 18.07 -1.52 -0.58
N LEU A 230 16.92 -1.42 -1.26
CA LEU A 230 15.71 -0.83 -0.69
C LEU A 230 14.64 -1.86 -0.34
N VAL A 231 14.38 -2.84 -1.21
CA VAL A 231 13.26 -3.77 -1.06
C VAL A 231 13.60 -4.92 -0.13
N THR A 232 14.71 -5.61 -0.40
CA THR A 232 15.15 -6.81 0.36
C THR A 232 15.20 -6.58 1.88
N PRO A 233 15.81 -5.51 2.42
CA PRO A 233 15.83 -5.29 3.87
C PRO A 233 14.43 -5.06 4.46
N ARG A 234 13.51 -4.43 3.72
CA ARG A 234 12.13 -4.20 4.17
C ARG A 234 11.31 -5.49 4.22
N VAL A 235 11.53 -6.38 3.25
CA VAL A 235 10.89 -7.70 3.21
C VAL A 235 11.35 -8.55 4.39
N ILE A 236 12.67 -8.63 4.64
CA ILE A 236 13.20 -9.39 5.77
C ILE A 236 12.70 -8.80 7.10
N ALA A 237 12.74 -7.48 7.25
CA ALA A 237 12.27 -6.80 8.47
C ALA A 237 10.79 -7.09 8.77
N THR A 238 9.92 -7.07 7.75
CA THR A 238 8.48 -7.35 7.93
C THR A 238 8.19 -8.83 8.18
N CYS A 239 8.88 -9.74 7.49
CA CYS A 239 8.77 -11.18 7.72
C CYS A 239 9.15 -11.57 9.15
N VAL A 240 10.13 -10.89 9.76
CA VAL A 240 10.55 -11.16 11.14
C VAL A 240 9.67 -10.43 12.15
N ALA A 241 9.28 -9.17 11.89
CA ALA A 241 8.49 -8.39 12.82
C ALA A 241 7.05 -8.90 12.96
N LEU A 242 6.40 -9.30 11.87
CA LEU A 242 5.00 -9.71 11.92
C LEU A 242 4.69 -10.89 12.84
N PRO A 243 5.40 -12.04 12.79
CA PRO A 243 5.10 -13.15 13.69
C PRO A 243 5.25 -12.78 15.16
N LEU A 244 6.23 -11.93 15.50
CA LEU A 244 6.40 -11.41 16.86
C LEU A 244 5.21 -10.53 17.27
N LEU A 245 4.78 -9.62 16.38
CA LEU A 245 3.61 -8.79 16.64
C LEU A 245 2.32 -9.61 16.76
N THR A 246 2.15 -10.65 15.94
CA THR A 246 0.99 -11.54 15.99
C THR A 246 0.90 -12.28 17.32
N LEU A 247 2.02 -12.74 17.87
CA LEU A 247 2.04 -13.37 19.20
C LEU A 247 1.64 -12.39 20.29
N LEU A 248 2.16 -11.16 20.25
CA LEU A 248 1.77 -10.12 21.20
C LEU A 248 0.27 -9.78 21.09
N CYS A 249 -0.27 -9.63 19.87
CA CYS A 249 -1.69 -9.44 19.63
C CYS A 249 -2.55 -10.61 20.13
N PHE A 250 -2.07 -11.85 19.98
CA PHE A 250 -2.75 -13.03 20.51
C PHE A 250 -2.85 -13.00 22.04
N THR A 251 -1.72 -12.76 22.71
CA THR A 251 -1.69 -12.71 24.19
C THR A 251 -2.58 -11.59 24.74
N LEU A 252 -2.49 -10.38 24.16
CA LEU A 252 -3.29 -9.24 24.63
C LEU A 252 -4.77 -9.38 24.25
N GLY A 253 -5.06 -9.90 23.05
CA GLY A 253 -6.43 -10.23 22.63
C GLY A 253 -7.08 -11.18 23.63
N MET A 254 -6.43 -12.31 23.93
CA MET A 254 -6.91 -13.28 24.92
C MET A 254 -7.02 -12.69 26.33
N ALA A 255 -6.06 -11.87 26.77
CA ALA A 255 -6.12 -11.22 28.08
C ALA A 255 -7.33 -10.28 28.19
N SER A 256 -7.54 -9.42 27.18
CA SER A 256 -8.68 -8.49 27.13
C SER A 256 -10.03 -9.23 27.10
N SER A 257 -10.10 -10.34 26.38
CA SER A 257 -11.24 -11.24 26.35
C SER A 257 -11.57 -11.84 27.71
N CYS A 258 -10.57 -12.35 28.43
CA CYS A 258 -10.75 -12.94 29.75
C CYS A 258 -11.26 -11.89 30.76
N LEU A 259 -10.67 -10.69 30.75
CA LEU A 259 -11.07 -9.60 31.64
C LEU A 259 -12.53 -9.17 31.40
N LEU A 260 -12.94 -9.09 30.13
CA LEU A 260 -14.33 -8.74 29.79
C LEU A 260 -15.32 -9.84 30.18
N ALA A 261 -14.98 -11.10 29.91
CA ALA A 261 -15.85 -12.23 30.23
C ALA A 261 -16.12 -12.34 31.74
N ASP A 262 -15.10 -12.08 32.57
CA ASP A 262 -15.24 -12.04 34.02
C ASP A 262 -16.08 -10.83 34.48
N SER A 263 -15.74 -9.63 33.99
CA SER A 263 -16.38 -8.38 34.43
C SER A 263 -17.86 -8.25 34.03
N VAL A 264 -18.23 -8.73 32.84
CA VAL A 264 -19.58 -8.51 32.27
C VAL A 264 -20.47 -9.73 32.41
N TYR A 265 -19.92 -10.94 32.26
CA TYR A 265 -20.69 -12.18 32.21
C TYR A 265 -20.50 -13.08 33.44
N GLY A 266 -19.63 -12.69 34.38
CA GLY A 266 -19.36 -13.46 35.60
C GLY A 266 -18.72 -14.83 35.34
N VAL A 267 -18.11 -15.02 34.17
CA VAL A 267 -17.41 -16.27 33.84
C VAL A 267 -15.99 -16.18 34.36
N SER A 268 -15.67 -17.00 35.37
CA SER A 268 -14.35 -16.99 36.00
C SER A 268 -13.22 -17.17 34.99
N ILE A 269 -12.22 -16.29 35.07
CA ILE A 269 -11.00 -16.29 34.24
C ILE A 269 -10.34 -17.67 34.22
N ASN A 270 -10.29 -18.37 35.36
CA ASN A 270 -9.68 -19.69 35.47
C ASN A 270 -10.34 -20.73 34.57
N ILE A 271 -11.68 -20.68 34.43
CA ILE A 271 -12.43 -21.60 33.57
C ILE A 271 -12.09 -21.33 32.10
N ILE A 272 -11.99 -20.06 31.73
CA ILE A 272 -11.68 -19.64 30.36
C ILE A 272 -10.25 -20.05 29.99
N LEU A 273 -9.28 -19.79 30.86
CA LEU A 273 -7.88 -20.13 30.62
C LEU A 273 -7.65 -21.65 30.60
N ASP A 274 -8.27 -22.40 31.51
CA ASP A 274 -8.17 -23.85 31.51
C ASP A 274 -8.81 -24.47 30.25
N SER A 275 -9.97 -23.94 29.83
CA SER A 275 -10.64 -24.33 28.58
C SER A 275 -9.78 -23.99 27.35
N ALA A 276 -9.16 -22.80 27.34
CA ALA A 276 -8.24 -22.37 26.30
C ALA A 276 -7.03 -23.30 26.21
N GLN A 277 -6.39 -23.60 27.35
CA GLN A 277 -5.21 -24.46 27.40
C GLN A 277 -5.50 -25.90 26.95
N ARG A 278 -6.70 -26.43 27.26
CA ARG A 278 -7.12 -27.76 26.80
C ARG A 278 -7.44 -27.81 25.31
N ALA A 279 -7.91 -26.72 24.72
CA ALA A 279 -8.27 -26.66 23.31
C ALA A 279 -7.07 -26.34 22.39
N LEU A 280 -6.16 -25.47 22.86
CA LEU A 280 -5.05 -24.97 22.05
C LEU A 280 -3.97 -26.04 21.88
N ARG A 281 -3.57 -26.33 20.64
CA ARG A 281 -2.41 -27.18 20.35
C ARG A 281 -1.22 -26.31 19.99
N GLY A 282 0.00 -26.79 20.27
CA GLY A 282 1.22 -26.10 19.86
C GLY A 282 1.30 -25.84 18.34
N TRP A 283 0.68 -26.72 17.55
CA TRP A 283 0.55 -26.55 16.10
C TRP A 283 -0.27 -25.30 15.71
N ASP A 284 -1.29 -24.93 16.48
CA ASP A 284 -2.11 -23.76 16.17
C ASP A 284 -1.27 -22.48 16.24
N ILE A 285 -0.40 -22.35 17.24
CA ILE A 285 0.52 -21.21 17.39
C ILE A 285 1.57 -21.20 16.27
N ILE A 286 2.17 -22.34 15.96
CA ILE A 286 3.19 -22.44 14.90
C ILE A 286 2.58 -22.07 13.54
N SER A 287 1.37 -22.57 13.25
CA SER A 287 0.65 -22.24 12.02
C SER A 287 0.35 -20.74 11.91
N ALA A 288 0.00 -20.08 13.03
CA ALA A 288 -0.21 -18.64 13.10
C ALA A 288 1.06 -17.84 12.80
N MET A 289 2.21 -18.29 13.30
CA MET A 289 3.52 -17.67 13.03
C MET A 289 3.92 -17.82 11.57
N ILE A 290 3.71 -19.01 10.97
CA ILE A 290 4.00 -19.23 9.55
C ILE A 290 3.09 -18.36 8.67
N LYS A 291 1.78 -18.33 8.95
CA LYS A 291 0.82 -17.46 8.25
C LYS A 291 1.24 -15.99 8.30
N SER A 292 1.53 -15.48 9.50
CA SER A 292 1.93 -14.07 9.68
C SER A 292 3.25 -13.73 8.98
N GLN A 293 4.20 -14.67 8.90
CA GLN A 293 5.41 -14.49 8.09
C GLN A 293 5.08 -14.35 6.59
N VAL A 294 4.20 -15.19 6.05
CA VAL A 294 3.74 -15.10 4.64
C VAL A 294 3.02 -13.77 4.39
N PHE A 295 2.14 -13.35 5.29
CA PHE A 295 1.46 -12.05 5.18
C PHE A 295 2.46 -10.88 5.18
N GLY A 296 3.53 -10.98 5.97
CA GLY A 296 4.59 -9.96 6.01
C GLY A 296 5.35 -9.85 4.69
N ALA A 297 5.65 -10.99 4.07
CA ALA A 297 6.24 -11.05 2.75
C ALA A 297 5.32 -10.40 1.69
N ILE A 298 4.02 -10.73 1.71
CA ILE A 298 3.04 -10.18 0.77
C ILE A 298 2.97 -8.65 0.92
N ILE A 299 2.79 -8.15 2.14
CA ILE A 299 2.67 -6.70 2.41
C ILE A 299 3.88 -5.95 1.89
N SER A 300 5.09 -6.41 2.22
CA SER A 300 6.32 -5.72 1.85
C SER A 300 6.59 -5.77 0.35
N ILE A 301 6.43 -6.93 -0.28
CA ILE A 301 6.64 -7.10 -1.72
C ILE A 301 5.64 -6.26 -2.52
N VAL A 302 4.35 -6.35 -2.21
CA VAL A 302 3.30 -5.59 -2.91
C VAL A 302 3.53 -4.10 -2.71
N SER A 303 3.76 -3.65 -1.47
CA SER A 303 3.96 -2.22 -1.19
C SER A 303 5.20 -1.66 -1.86
N CYS A 304 6.30 -2.42 -1.91
CA CYS A 304 7.50 -1.98 -2.58
C CYS A 304 7.37 -1.98 -4.11
N ALA A 305 6.68 -2.96 -4.68
CA ALA A 305 6.42 -3.02 -6.12
C ALA A 305 5.56 -1.83 -6.59
N TRP A 306 4.53 -1.48 -5.82
CA TRP A 306 3.71 -0.30 -6.12
C TRP A 306 4.48 1.01 -5.94
N GLY A 307 5.36 1.10 -4.94
CA GLY A 307 6.25 2.25 -4.76
C GLY A 307 7.22 2.46 -5.93
N ILE A 308 7.95 1.42 -6.35
CA ILE A 308 8.94 1.52 -7.44
C ILE A 308 8.29 1.74 -8.82
N THR A 309 7.03 1.32 -8.99
CA THR A 309 6.27 1.55 -10.25
C THR A 309 5.39 2.79 -10.21
N THR A 310 5.63 3.69 -9.26
CA THR A 310 4.92 4.96 -9.13
C THR A 310 5.34 5.93 -10.24
N LEU A 311 4.35 6.60 -10.84
CA LEU A 311 4.51 7.59 -11.90
C LEU A 311 3.58 8.77 -11.63
N GLY A 312 3.89 9.96 -12.13
CA GLY A 312 2.97 11.10 -12.09
C GLY A 312 3.07 12.00 -10.85
N GLY A 313 4.27 12.20 -10.32
CA GLY A 313 4.51 13.20 -9.27
C GLY A 313 3.89 12.84 -7.91
N ALA A 314 3.67 13.84 -7.06
CA ALA A 314 3.11 13.66 -5.72
C ALA A 314 1.71 13.02 -5.72
N LYS A 315 0.87 13.33 -6.72
CA LYS A 315 -0.45 12.69 -6.88
C LYS A 315 -0.33 11.18 -7.12
N GLY A 316 0.60 10.79 -7.98
CA GLY A 316 0.88 9.38 -8.27
C GLY A 316 1.37 8.60 -7.05
N VAL A 317 2.13 9.24 -6.15
CA VAL A 317 2.55 8.64 -4.87
C VAL A 317 1.35 8.31 -4.00
N GLY A 318 0.40 9.24 -3.87
CA GLY A 318 -0.85 9.02 -3.11
C GLY A 318 -1.67 7.86 -3.67
N GLU A 319 -1.91 7.84 -4.99
CA GLU A 319 -2.68 6.78 -5.66
C GLU A 319 -2.00 5.41 -5.57
N SER A 320 -0.68 5.37 -5.68
CA SER A 320 0.08 4.13 -5.58
C SER A 320 0.12 3.61 -4.14
N THR A 321 0.14 4.52 -3.15
CA THR A 321 0.07 4.16 -1.73
C THR A 321 -1.26 3.52 -1.37
N THR A 322 -2.39 4.11 -1.79
CA THR A 322 -3.71 3.53 -1.52
C THR A 322 -3.91 2.21 -2.25
N SER A 323 -3.51 2.13 -3.52
CA SER A 323 -3.60 0.90 -4.32
C SER A 323 -2.75 -0.23 -3.72
N ALA A 324 -1.56 0.09 -3.23
CA ALA A 324 -0.68 -0.87 -2.56
C ALA A 324 -1.35 -1.52 -1.35
N VAL A 325 -2.00 -0.72 -0.50
CA VAL A 325 -2.71 -1.23 0.68
C VAL A 325 -3.85 -2.15 0.28
N VAL A 326 -4.72 -1.70 -0.64
CA VAL A 326 -5.89 -2.48 -1.08
C VAL A 326 -5.44 -3.83 -1.67
N ILE A 327 -4.43 -3.84 -2.53
CA ILE A 327 -3.93 -5.06 -3.15
C ILE A 327 -3.23 -5.96 -2.13
N SER A 328 -2.53 -5.38 -1.15
CA SER A 328 -1.96 -6.16 -0.05
C SER A 328 -3.05 -6.84 0.77
N LEU A 329 -4.15 -6.14 1.09
CA LEU A 329 -5.28 -6.69 1.83
C LEU A 329 -5.97 -7.83 1.08
N VAL A 330 -6.22 -7.66 -0.22
CA VAL A 330 -6.77 -8.73 -1.07
C VAL A 330 -5.81 -9.91 -1.12
N GLY A 331 -4.51 -9.66 -1.27
CA GLY A 331 -3.48 -10.71 -1.26
C GLY A 331 -3.41 -11.46 0.07
N ILE A 332 -3.55 -10.78 1.20
CA ILE A 332 -3.61 -11.39 2.54
C ILE A 332 -4.81 -12.32 2.63
N PHE A 333 -6.02 -11.89 2.23
CA PHE A 333 -7.20 -12.76 2.32
C PHE A 333 -7.11 -13.99 1.42
N ILE A 334 -6.56 -13.84 0.21
CA ILE A 334 -6.34 -14.98 -0.69
C ILE A 334 -5.33 -15.95 -0.08
N ALA A 335 -4.22 -15.43 0.46
CA ALA A 335 -3.20 -16.25 1.11
C ALA A 335 -3.72 -16.92 2.39
N ASP A 336 -4.54 -16.22 3.17
CA ASP A 336 -5.15 -16.76 4.38
C ASP A 336 -6.06 -17.94 4.04
N PHE A 337 -6.94 -17.79 3.06
CA PHE A 337 -7.77 -18.89 2.57
C PHE A 337 -6.92 -20.08 2.10
N ALA A 338 -5.89 -19.84 1.28
CA ALA A 338 -5.02 -20.90 0.77
C ALA A 338 -4.25 -21.63 1.89
N LEU A 339 -3.70 -20.89 2.86
CA LEU A 339 -2.96 -21.45 3.99
C LEU A 339 -3.87 -22.16 4.99
N SER A 340 -5.06 -21.61 5.26
CA SER A 340 -6.07 -22.30 6.09
C SER A 340 -6.49 -23.61 5.45
N CYS A 341 -6.71 -23.62 4.14
CA CYS A 341 -7.00 -24.82 3.38
C CYS A 341 -5.87 -25.84 3.55
N CYS A 342 -4.62 -25.44 3.32
CA CYS A 342 -3.44 -26.32 3.41
C CYS A 342 -3.19 -26.88 4.83
N PHE A 343 -3.30 -26.05 5.87
CA PHE A 343 -2.98 -26.47 7.24
C PHE A 343 -4.12 -27.23 7.93
N PHE A 344 -5.38 -26.93 7.60
CA PHE A 344 -6.53 -27.50 8.30
C PHE A 344 -7.32 -28.53 7.49
N GLN A 345 -7.06 -28.72 6.18
CA GLN A 345 -7.68 -29.84 5.44
C GLN A 345 -7.33 -31.22 6.01
N GLY A 346 -6.12 -31.39 6.56
CA GLY A 346 -5.73 -32.65 7.20
C GLY A 346 -6.57 -33.04 8.42
N ALA A 347 -7.28 -32.09 9.04
CA ALA A 347 -8.21 -32.39 10.14
C ALA A 347 -9.61 -32.82 9.64
N GLY A 348 -9.98 -32.47 8.40
CA GLY A 348 -11.25 -32.85 7.77
C GLY A 348 -11.28 -34.28 7.25
N ASP A 349 -10.14 -34.82 6.81
CA ASP A 349 -10.04 -36.20 6.30
C ASP A 349 -10.31 -37.25 7.38
N GLN A 350 -10.05 -36.93 8.66
CA GLN A 350 -10.41 -37.79 9.79
C GLN A 350 -11.93 -37.91 9.96
N LEU A 351 -12.69 -36.86 9.62
CA LEU A 351 -14.14 -36.85 9.71
C LEU A 351 -14.76 -37.55 8.49
N LYS A 352 -14.12 -37.43 7.32
CA LYS A 352 -14.50 -38.13 6.08
C LYS A 352 -14.18 -39.64 6.09
N ASN A 353 -13.21 -40.06 6.91
CA ASN A 353 -12.91 -41.49 7.14
C ASN A 353 -13.72 -42.10 8.29
N CYS A 354 -14.41 -41.28 9.10
CA CYS A 354 -15.28 -41.72 10.19
C CYS A 354 -16.78 -41.70 9.82
N MET A 355 -17.12 -41.18 8.63
CA MET A 355 -18.47 -41.17 8.06
C MET A 355 -18.48 -42.08 6.84
#